data_AF-A0A1Q8CKT5-F1
#
_entry.id   AF-A0A1Q8CKT5-F1
#
_cell.length_a   1.000
_cell.length_b   1.000
_cell.length_c   1.000
_cell.angle_alpha   90.00
_cell.angle_beta   90.00
_cell.angle_gamma   90.00
#
_symmetry.space_group_name_H-M   'P 1'
#
loop_
_entity.id
_entity.type
_entity.pdbx_description
1 polymer ?
#
loop_
_entity_poly.entity_id
_entity_poly.type
_entity_poly.pdbx_seq_one_letter_code
_entity_poly.pdbx_strand_id
1 'polypeptide(L)'
;MHLAFFLVRSLDFVPDWVGGELWRVVPDGDPMPQAQAYFWQLLGSFAVPLLLVGLLLVRFARAGRALPPFVTWTVAGWTLVCALVLLPSGFPVLVVASVLLVLGRARRG
;
A
#
# COMPACT_ATOMS: atom_id res chain seq x y z
N MET A 1 -10.57 -1.14 4.42
CA MET A 1 -10.98 -2.47 4.91
C MET A 1 -9.78 -3.42 5.06
N HIS A 2 -8.99 -3.67 4.00
CA HIS A 2 -7.84 -4.59 4.04
C HIS A 2 -6.78 -4.22 5.12
N LEU A 3 -6.14 -3.05 5.03
CA LEU A 3 -5.06 -2.69 5.99
C LEU A 3 -5.53 -2.63 7.45
N ALA A 4 -6.74 -2.12 7.72
CA ALA A 4 -7.27 -2.05 9.08
C ALA A 4 -7.55 -3.44 9.66
N PHE A 5 -8.09 -4.36 8.87
CA PHE A 5 -8.32 -5.74 9.28
C PHE A 5 -7.00 -6.46 9.61
N PHE A 6 -6.01 -6.36 8.73
CA PHE A 6 -4.69 -6.96 8.93
C PHE A 6 -3.98 -6.32 10.12
N LEU A 7 -4.07 -5.00 10.28
CA LEU A 7 -3.48 -4.28 11.40
C LEU A 7 -4.03 -4.80 12.73
N VAL A 8 -5.37 -4.88 12.88
CA VAL A 8 -6.00 -5.38 14.12
C VAL A 8 -5.59 -6.82 14.39
N ARG A 9 -5.63 -7.69 13.37
CA ARG A 9 -5.19 -9.09 13.49
C ARG A 9 -3.71 -9.26 13.82
N SER A 10 -2.88 -8.31 13.40
CA SER A 10 -1.44 -8.38 13.62
C SER A 10 -1.01 -8.05 15.05
N LEU A 11 -1.88 -7.39 15.82
CA LEU A 11 -1.58 -7.01 17.21
C LEU A 11 -1.31 -8.22 18.09
N ASP A 12 -1.98 -9.34 17.84
CA ASP A 12 -1.77 -10.60 18.56
C ASP A 12 -0.35 -11.16 18.38
N PHE A 13 0.35 -10.78 17.30
CA PHE A 13 1.70 -11.27 16.96
C PHE A 13 2.83 -10.30 17.35
N VAL A 14 2.51 -9.16 17.97
CA VAL A 14 3.52 -8.18 18.40
C VAL A 14 4.56 -8.78 19.37
N PRO A 15 4.18 -9.63 20.36
CA PRO A 15 5.16 -10.27 21.23
C PRO A 15 6.15 -11.16 20.45
N ASP A 16 5.67 -11.87 19.44
CA ASP A 16 6.48 -12.75 18.59
C ASP A 16 7.49 -11.94 17.75
N TRP A 17 7.08 -10.77 17.25
CA TRP A 17 7.95 -9.89 16.49
C TRP A 17 9.12 -9.36 17.32
N VAL A 18 8.84 -8.96 18.56
CA VAL A 18 9.85 -8.45 19.49
C VAL A 18 10.67 -9.61 20.09
N GLY A 19 10.06 -10.78 20.26
CA GLY A 19 10.67 -12.00 20.79
C GLY A 19 11.63 -12.70 19.82
N GLY A 20 11.77 -12.19 18.60
CA GLY A 20 12.78 -12.65 17.64
C GLY A 20 12.29 -13.70 16.65
N GLU A 21 10.98 -14.00 16.61
CA GLU A 21 10.40 -14.92 15.62
C GLU A 21 10.63 -14.46 14.17
N LEU A 22 10.86 -13.17 13.95
CA LEU A 22 11.23 -12.61 12.63
C LEU A 22 12.61 -13.06 12.14
N TRP A 23 13.51 -13.47 13.04
CA TRP A 23 14.87 -13.89 12.71
C TRP A 23 15.00 -15.40 12.55
N ARG A 24 13.91 -16.16 12.73
CA ARG A 24 13.92 -17.60 12.51
C ARG A 24 14.01 -17.90 11.02
N VAL A 25 14.99 -18.73 10.67
CA VAL A 25 15.13 -19.30 9.33
C VAL A 25 14.04 -20.34 9.14
N VAL A 26 13.22 -20.15 8.10
CA VAL A 26 12.20 -21.11 7.67
C VAL A 26 12.85 -22.01 6.60
N PRO A 27 12.88 -23.34 6.78
CA PRO A 27 13.39 -24.25 5.76
C PRO A 27 12.64 -24.11 4.43
N ASP A 28 13.34 -24.34 3.32
CA ASP A 28 12.74 -24.27 2.00
C ASP A 28 11.60 -25.30 1.88
N GLY A 29 10.42 -24.84 1.48
CA GLY A 29 9.22 -25.66 1.30
C GLY A 29 8.25 -25.63 2.49
N ASP A 30 8.66 -25.13 3.65
CA ASP A 30 7.77 -24.95 4.80
C ASP A 30 6.95 -23.65 4.69
N PRO A 31 5.69 -23.64 5.16
CA PRO A 31 4.87 -22.44 5.16
C PRO A 31 5.43 -21.39 6.12
N MET A 32 5.49 -20.13 5.67
CA MET A 32 5.94 -19.02 6.49
C MET A 32 5.07 -18.87 7.75
N PRO A 33 5.66 -18.77 8.96
CA PRO A 33 4.92 -18.57 10.20
C PRO A 33 4.00 -17.36 10.11
N GLN A 34 2.80 -17.47 10.70
CA GLN A 34 1.78 -16.41 10.61
C GLN A 34 2.31 -15.06 11.11
N ALA A 35 3.06 -15.04 12.21
CA ALA A 35 3.66 -13.82 12.74
C ALA A 35 4.54 -13.12 11.68
N GLN A 36 5.41 -13.85 10.98
CA GLN A 36 6.24 -13.32 9.91
C GLN A 36 5.40 -12.83 8.72
N ALA A 37 4.37 -13.60 8.33
CA ALA A 37 3.46 -13.23 7.24
C ALA A 37 2.72 -11.91 7.51
N TYR A 38 2.13 -11.73 8.70
CA TYR A 38 1.47 -10.49 9.07
C TYR A 38 2.44 -9.30 9.13
N PHE A 39 3.66 -9.51 9.62
CA PHE A 39 4.70 -8.47 9.62
C PHE A 39 5.00 -7.98 8.21
N TRP A 40 5.28 -8.89 7.28
CA TRP A 40 5.61 -8.57 5.88
C TRP A 40 4.41 -8.12 5.04
N GLN A 41 3.19 -8.29 5.51
CA GLN A 41 1.98 -7.71 4.92
C GLN A 41 1.72 -6.27 5.36
N LEU A 42 2.30 -5.84 6.48
CA LEU A 42 2.06 -4.54 7.10
C LEU A 42 3.36 -3.76 7.28
N LEU A 43 4.04 -3.98 8.40
CA LEU A 43 5.09 -3.12 8.92
C LEU A 43 6.43 -3.36 8.21
N GLY A 44 6.78 -4.62 7.94
CA GLY A 44 7.95 -4.99 7.15
C GLY A 44 7.80 -4.72 5.65
N SER A 45 6.57 -4.41 5.20
CA SER A 45 6.28 -4.07 3.81
C SER A 45 6.43 -2.57 3.53
N PHE A 46 5.77 -2.10 2.47
CA PHE A 46 5.65 -0.69 2.11
C PHE A 46 4.36 -0.02 2.60
N ALA A 47 3.60 -0.62 3.53
CA ALA A 47 2.32 -0.05 3.97
C ALA A 47 2.47 1.35 4.60
N VAL A 48 3.46 1.54 5.48
CA VAL A 48 3.73 2.83 6.13
C VAL A 48 4.22 3.89 5.12
N PRO A 49 5.25 3.63 4.29
CA PRO A 49 5.65 4.56 3.23
C PRO A 49 4.50 4.93 2.28
N LEU A 50 3.68 3.96 1.85
CA LEU A 50 2.54 4.21 0.96
C LEU A 50 1.46 5.06 1.64
N LEU A 51 1.21 4.85 2.93
CA LEU A 51 0.30 5.70 3.70
C LEU A 51 0.79 7.14 3.73
N LEU A 52 2.09 7.36 3.99
CA LEU A 52 2.70 8.68 3.97
C LEU A 52 2.60 9.35 2.59
N VAL A 53 2.86 8.60 1.51
CA VAL A 53 2.66 9.08 0.13
C VAL A 53 1.19 9.47 -0.07
N GLY A 54 0.24 8.63 0.31
CA GLY A 54 -1.20 8.94 0.23
C GLY A 54 -1.57 10.23 0.98
N LEU A 55 -1.07 10.41 2.20
CA LEU A 55 -1.26 11.64 2.99
C LEU A 55 -0.64 12.87 2.31
N LEU A 56 0.55 12.71 1.72
CA LEU A 56 1.22 13.77 0.95
C LEU A 56 0.37 14.17 -0.25
N LEU A 57 -0.13 13.19 -1.03
CA LEU A 57 -1.01 13.44 -2.17
C LEU A 57 -2.27 14.22 -1.74
N VAL A 58 -2.91 13.83 -0.63
CA VAL A 58 -4.08 14.53 -0.08
C VAL A 58 -3.73 15.95 0.34
N ARG A 59 -2.58 16.17 0.98
CA ARG A 59 -2.11 17.50 1.38
C ARG A 59 -1.88 18.42 0.17
N PHE A 60 -1.25 17.92 -0.89
CA PHE A 60 -1.07 18.67 -2.14
C PHE A 60 -2.42 19.01 -2.80
N ALA A 61 -3.33 18.03 -2.86
CA ALA A 61 -4.66 18.21 -3.41
C ALA A 61 -5.46 19.30 -2.64
N ARG A 62 -5.43 19.26 -1.30
CA ARG A 62 -6.07 20.24 -0.41
C ARG A 62 -5.45 21.64 -0.52
N ALA A 63 -4.14 21.73 -0.74
CA ALA A 63 -3.45 23.00 -0.95
C ALA A 63 -3.68 23.61 -2.35
N GLY A 64 -4.49 22.96 -3.20
CA GLY A 64 -4.74 23.43 -4.57
C GLY A 64 -3.53 23.27 -5.52
N ARG A 65 -2.43 22.68 -5.05
CA ARG A 65 -1.20 22.53 -5.84
C ARG A 65 -1.30 21.30 -6.75
N ALA A 66 -0.80 21.42 -7.97
CA ALA A 66 -0.62 20.27 -8.84
C ALA A 66 0.50 19.38 -8.31
N LEU A 67 0.33 18.07 -8.43
CA LEU A 67 1.41 17.12 -8.17
C LEU A 67 2.44 17.17 -9.30
N PRO A 68 3.72 16.86 -9.01
CA PRO A 68 4.71 16.68 -10.05
C PRO A 68 4.22 15.68 -11.10
N PRO A 69 4.40 15.95 -12.42
CA PRO A 69 3.85 15.11 -13.49
C PRO A 69 4.22 13.64 -13.37
N PHE A 70 5.48 13.36 -13.00
CA PHE A 70 5.97 12.00 -12.86
C PHE A 70 5.18 11.21 -11.81
N VAL A 71 4.81 11.83 -10.68
CA VAL A 71 4.04 11.17 -9.61
C VAL A 71 2.65 10.78 -10.12
N THR A 72 1.97 11.68 -10.83
CA THR A 72 0.64 11.41 -11.38
C THR A 72 0.67 10.23 -12.36
N TRP A 73 1.62 10.23 -13.29
CA TRP A 73 1.71 9.18 -14.32
C TRP A 73 2.20 7.85 -13.76
N THR A 74 3.20 7.85 -12.88
CA THR A 74 3.69 6.62 -12.25
C THR A 74 2.61 5.96 -11.41
N VAL A 75 1.87 6.72 -10.58
CA VAL A 75 0.78 6.15 -9.77
C VAL A 75 -0.35 5.62 -10.65
N ALA A 76 -0.74 6.36 -11.70
CA ALA A 76 -1.80 5.94 -12.59
C ALA A 76 -1.43 4.68 -13.40
N GLY A 77 -0.22 4.65 -13.98
CA GLY A 77 0.27 3.51 -14.75
C GLY A 77 0.41 2.26 -13.88
N TRP A 78 1.03 2.40 -12.70
CA TRP A 78 1.17 1.29 -11.76
C TRP A 78 -0.17 0.72 -11.33
N THR A 79 -1.11 1.59 -10.98
CA THR A 79 -2.46 1.19 -10.58
C THR A 79 -3.19 0.43 -11.69
N LEU A 80 -3.05 0.87 -12.94
CA LEU A 80 -3.64 0.19 -14.08
C LEU A 80 -3.07 -1.23 -14.25
N VAL A 81 -1.75 -1.37 -14.14
CA VAL A 81 -1.08 -2.69 -14.21
C VAL A 81 -1.60 -3.61 -13.10
N CYS A 82 -1.64 -3.14 -11.86
CA CYS A 82 -2.12 -3.97 -10.75
C CYS A 82 -3.61 -4.34 -10.90
N ALA A 83 -4.44 -3.41 -11.37
CA ALA A 83 -5.85 -3.68 -11.61
C ALA A 83 -6.05 -4.77 -12.66
N LEU A 84 -5.24 -4.79 -13.73
CA LEU A 84 -5.32 -5.81 -14.78
C LEU A 84 -4.86 -7.20 -14.29
N VAL A 85 -3.82 -7.24 -13.44
CA VAL A 85 -3.21 -8.51 -12.97
C VAL A 85 -4.02 -9.16 -11.84
N LEU A 86 -4.69 -8.37 -10.99
CA LEU A 86 -5.24 -8.84 -9.71
C LEU A 86 -6.79 -8.78 -9.66
N LEU A 87 -7.53 -9.11 -10.70
CA LEU A 87 -9.00 -9.25 -10.59
C LEU A 87 -9.34 -10.58 -9.88
N PRO A 88 -10.05 -10.62 -8.72
CA PRO A 88 -10.77 -9.55 -8.01
C PRO A 88 -10.00 -9.02 -6.79
N SER A 89 -9.66 -7.74 -6.78
CA SER A 89 -8.94 -7.10 -5.67
C SER A 89 -9.46 -5.68 -5.44
N GLY A 90 -8.95 -4.99 -4.41
CA GLY A 90 -9.29 -3.58 -4.12
C GLY A 90 -8.74 -2.56 -5.14
N PHE A 91 -8.00 -3.00 -6.17
CA PHE A 91 -7.38 -2.14 -7.16
C PHE A 91 -8.33 -1.28 -8.03
N PRO A 92 -9.60 -1.66 -8.31
CA PRO A 92 -10.53 -0.79 -9.04
C PRO A 92 -10.75 0.57 -8.36
N VAL A 93 -10.72 0.65 -7.02
CA VAL A 93 -10.82 1.92 -6.28
C VAL A 93 -9.61 2.81 -6.56
N LEU A 94 -8.42 2.22 -6.66
CA LEU A 94 -7.21 2.96 -7.01
C LEU A 94 -7.28 3.45 -8.46
N VAL A 95 -7.89 2.70 -9.39
CA VAL A 95 -8.09 3.15 -10.77
C VAL A 95 -8.92 4.43 -10.81
N VAL A 96 -10.02 4.48 -10.05
CA VAL A 96 -10.84 5.70 -9.91
C VAL A 96 -10.02 6.86 -9.34
N ALA A 97 -9.26 6.62 -8.26
CA ALA A 97 -8.39 7.64 -7.67
C ALA A 97 -7.34 8.16 -8.65
N SER A 98 -6.77 7.27 -9.48
CA SER A 98 -5.79 7.61 -10.52
C SER A 98 -6.40 8.45 -11.63
N VAL A 99 -7.63 8.11 -12.07
CA VAL A 99 -8.38 8.92 -13.04
C VAL A 99 -8.63 10.32 -12.48
N LEU A 100 -9.06 10.44 -11.22
CA LEU A 100 -9.27 11.74 -10.57
C LEU A 100 -7.97 12.56 -10.47
N LEU A 101 -6.83 11.92 -10.21
CA LEU A 101 -5.53 12.58 -10.19
C LEU A 101 -5.12 13.12 -11.57
N VAL A 102 -5.32 12.33 -12.64
CA VAL A 102 -5.04 12.77 -14.02
C VAL A 102 -5.96 13.91 -14.44
N LEU A 103 -7.26 13.80 -14.16
CA LEU A 103 -8.23 14.87 -14.45
C LEU A 103 -7.94 16.14 -13.67
N GLY A 104 -7.58 16.02 -12.39
CA GLY A 104 -7.20 17.16 -11.54
C GLY A 104 -5.95 17.88 -12.04
N ARG A 105 -5.00 17.13 -12.63
CA ARG A 105 -3.83 17.71 -13.32
C ARG A 105 -4.24 18.43 -14.60
N ALA A 106 -5.06 17.82 -15.45
CA ALA A 106 -5.50 18.41 -16.73
C ALA A 106 -6.28 19.72 -16.56
N ARG A 107 -6.91 19.95 -15.40
CA ARG A 107 -7.62 21.21 -15.08
C ARG A 107 -6.73 22.30 -14.47
N ARG A 108 -5.52 21.96 -14.01
CA ARG A 108 -4.61 22.86 -13.28
C ARG A 108 -3.27 23.10 -13.99
N GLY A 109 -3.02 22.41 -15.10
CA GLY A 109 -1.93 22.69 -16.04
C GLY A 109 -2.45 23.55 -17.18
#